data_AF-A0A843EI08-F1
#
_entry.id   AF-A0A843EI08-F1
#
_cell.length_a   1.000
_cell.length_b   1.000
_cell.length_c   1.000
_cell.angle_alpha   90.00
_cell.angle_beta   90.00
_cell.angle_gamma   90.00
#
_symmetry.space_group_name_H-M   'P 1'
#
loop_
_entity.id
_entity.type
_entity.pdbx_description
1 polymer ?
#
loop_
_entity_poly.entity_id
_entity_poly.type
_entity_poly.pdbx_seq_one_letter_code
_entity_poly.pdbx_strand_id
1 'polypeptide(L)'
;NEEFIDVLIGREMYEDAKNVCNINLKLFEQVKDRILEDNGGTYPSRLSFRNRYLDIIVGVEAQYEEGYRMLDLYHDMGLISDEDLAYRKNSLKIHRLQRSFDGVYTYRPKGE
;
A
#
# COMPACT_ATOMS: atom_id res chain seq x y z
N ASN A 1 -12.90 11.23 2.36
CA ASN A 1 -11.55 10.85 2.82
C ASN A 1 -10.67 10.28 1.71
N GLU A 2 -11.17 9.44 0.81
CA GLU A 2 -10.32 8.81 -0.23
C GLU A 2 -9.64 9.81 -1.19
N GLU A 3 -10.36 10.82 -1.70
CA GLU A 3 -9.77 11.86 -2.56
C GLU A 3 -8.75 12.74 -1.83
N PHE A 4 -8.91 12.91 -0.52
CA PHE A 4 -7.99 13.70 0.29
C PHE A 4 -6.62 13.02 0.41
N ILE A 5 -6.58 11.68 0.44
CA ILE A 5 -5.32 10.91 0.41
C ILE A 5 -4.55 11.22 -0.88
N ASP A 6 -5.23 11.22 -2.03
CA ASP A 6 -4.61 11.52 -3.32
C ASP A 6 -4.04 12.96 -3.35
N VAL A 7 -4.77 13.93 -2.77
CA VAL A 7 -4.30 15.32 -2.64
C VAL A 7 -3.04 15.42 -1.78
N LEU A 8 -3.01 14.74 -0.63
CA LEU A 8 -1.85 14.75 0.27
C LEU A 8 -0.61 14.14 -0.39
N ILE A 9 -0.79 13.03 -1.12
CA ILE A 9 0.30 12.39 -1.88
C ILE A 9 0.81 13.31 -2.99
N GLY A 10 -0.11 13.95 -3.73
CA GLY A 10 0.26 14.92 -4.78
C GLY A 10 1.01 16.14 -4.26
N ARG A 11 0.92 16.43 -2.95
CA ARG A 11 1.68 17.49 -2.25
C ARG A 11 2.88 16.96 -1.48
N GLU A 12 3.24 15.68 -1.66
CA GLU A 12 4.35 15.02 -0.96
C GLU A 12 4.19 15.01 0.58
N MET A 13 2.96 15.18 1.08
CA MET A 13 2.62 15.14 2.50
C MET A 13 2.39 13.68 2.94
N TYR A 14 3.44 12.86 2.84
CA TYR A 14 3.33 11.41 2.96
C TYR A 14 2.94 10.92 4.35
N GLU A 15 3.43 11.57 5.41
CA GLU A 15 3.11 11.18 6.78
C GLU A 15 1.63 11.46 7.10
N ASP A 16 1.11 12.61 6.66
CA ASP A 16 -0.31 12.95 6.79
C ASP A 16 -1.17 11.98 5.96
N ALA A 17 -0.75 11.65 4.73
CA ALA A 17 -1.43 10.69 3.89
C ALA A 17 -1.51 9.30 4.55
N LYS A 18 -0.41 8.83 5.16
CA LYS A 18 -0.38 7.59 5.96
C LYS A 18 -1.33 7.64 7.15
N ASN A 19 -1.35 8.75 7.87
CA ASN A 19 -2.25 8.93 9.02
C ASN A 19 -3.72 8.83 8.58
N VAL A 20 -4.09 9.46 7.46
CA VAL A 20 -5.45 9.34 6.91
C VAL A 20 -5.74 7.90 6.45
N CYS A 21 -4.79 7.22 5.82
CA CYS A 21 -4.96 5.82 5.43
C CYS A 21 -5.20 4.91 6.65
N ASN A 22 -4.43 5.09 7.73
CA ASN A 22 -4.59 4.35 8.98
C ASN A 22 -5.95 4.61 9.65
N ILE A 23 -6.41 5.86 9.62
CA ILE A 23 -7.74 6.23 10.11
C ILE A 23 -8.82 5.54 9.29
N ASN A 24 -8.73 5.58 7.96
CA ASN A 24 -9.70 4.94 7.08
C ASN A 24 -9.71 3.41 7.27
N LEU A 25 -8.56 2.78 7.49
CA LEU A 25 -8.46 1.35 7.79
C LEU A 25 -9.22 0.98 9.07
N LYS A 26 -9.00 1.74 10.17
CA LYS A 26 -9.71 1.54 11.44
C LYS A 26 -11.21 1.76 11.32
N LEU A 27 -11.61 2.79 10.58
CA LEU A 27 -13.03 3.05 10.32
C LEU A 27 -13.63 1.92 9.49
N PHE A 28 -12.93 1.45 8.46
CA PHE A 28 -13.36 0.35 7.62
C PHE A 28 -13.61 -0.91 8.44
N GLU A 29 -12.72 -1.29 9.36
CA GLU A 29 -12.94 -2.44 10.26
C GLU A 29 -14.26 -2.37 11.04
N GLN A 30 -14.71 -1.17 11.42
CA GLN A 30 -15.95 -0.96 12.16
C GLN A 30 -17.20 -1.02 11.29
N VAL A 31 -17.07 -0.77 9.98
CA VAL A 31 -18.21 -0.69 9.05
C VAL A 31 -18.18 -1.76 7.97
N LYS A 32 -17.17 -2.63 7.94
CA LYS A 32 -16.93 -3.59 6.86
C LYS A 32 -18.13 -4.51 6.63
N ASP A 33 -18.80 -4.97 7.69
CA ASP A 33 -19.93 -5.89 7.58
C ASP A 33 -21.12 -5.18 6.92
N ARG A 34 -21.39 -3.93 7.33
CA ARG A 34 -22.41 -3.08 6.71
C ARG A 34 -22.08 -2.76 5.24
N ILE A 35 -20.82 -2.41 4.94
CA ILE A 35 -20.39 -2.16 3.56
C ILE A 35 -20.59 -3.41 2.71
N LEU A 36 -20.28 -4.58 3.25
CA LEU A 36 -20.44 -5.86 2.56
C LEU A 36 -21.91 -6.14 2.26
N GLU A 37 -22.81 -5.93 3.23
CA GLU A 37 -24.27 -6.04 3.05
C GLU A 37 -24.80 -5.05 2.00
N ASP A 38 -24.42 -3.78 2.12
CA ASP A 38 -24.86 -2.69 1.22
C ASP A 38 -24.38 -2.90 -0.23
N ASN A 39 -23.28 -3.64 -0.44
CA ASN A 39 -22.69 -3.93 -1.75
C ASN A 39 -22.92 -5.38 -2.23
N GLY A 40 -23.98 -6.04 -1.74
CA GLY A 40 -24.40 -7.34 -2.25
C GLY A 40 -23.38 -8.47 -1.99
N GLY A 41 -22.63 -8.38 -0.89
CA GLY A 41 -21.66 -9.39 -0.48
C GLY A 41 -20.23 -9.15 -1.00
N THR A 42 -19.94 -7.98 -1.57
CA THR A 42 -18.60 -7.66 -2.12
C THR A 42 -18.09 -6.32 -1.63
N TYR A 43 -16.79 -6.21 -1.38
CA TYR A 43 -16.19 -4.91 -1.05
C TYR A 43 -16.05 -4.04 -2.30
N PRO A 44 -16.13 -2.69 -2.15
CA PRO A 44 -15.86 -1.77 -3.25
C PRO A 44 -14.49 -2.06 -3.88
N SER A 45 -14.46 -2.14 -5.21
CA SER A 45 -13.23 -2.43 -5.96
C SER A 45 -12.11 -1.40 -5.72
N ARG A 46 -12.51 -0.16 -5.40
CA ARG A 46 -11.61 0.97 -5.16
C ARG A 46 -11.69 1.45 -3.71
N LEU A 47 -10.75 0.97 -2.91
CA LEU A 47 -10.38 1.54 -1.61
C LEU A 47 -8.99 2.16 -1.78
N SER A 48 -8.90 3.48 -1.92
CA SER A 48 -7.62 4.16 -2.20
C SER A 48 -6.64 3.99 -1.05
N PHE A 49 -7.10 4.03 0.21
CA PHE A 49 -6.23 3.82 1.38
C PHE A 49 -5.41 2.52 1.29
N ARG A 50 -5.97 1.45 0.71
CA ARG A 50 -5.30 0.14 0.55
C ARG A 50 -4.05 0.24 -0.34
N ASN A 51 -4.18 0.89 -1.49
CA ASN A 51 -3.08 0.98 -2.45
C ASN A 51 -2.12 2.12 -2.07
N ARG A 52 -2.65 3.25 -1.63
CA ARG A 52 -1.87 4.44 -1.29
C ARG A 52 -0.96 4.25 -0.09
N TYR A 53 -1.39 3.47 0.90
CA TYR A 53 -0.52 3.13 2.02
C TYR A 53 0.71 2.35 1.56
N LEU A 54 0.52 1.34 0.69
CA LEU A 54 1.62 0.57 0.09
C LEU A 54 2.53 1.45 -0.78
N ASP A 55 1.97 2.34 -1.59
CA ASP A 55 2.75 3.29 -2.40
C ASP A 55 3.71 4.11 -1.52
N ILE A 56 3.24 4.56 -0.35
CA ILE A 56 4.06 5.36 0.57
C ILE A 56 5.12 4.49 1.26
N ILE A 57 4.71 3.45 1.99
CA ILE A 57 5.67 2.70 2.82
C ILE A 57 6.70 1.97 1.97
N VAL A 58 6.35 1.52 0.76
CA VAL A 58 7.25 0.78 -0.14
C VAL A 58 7.98 1.72 -1.09
N GLY A 59 7.23 2.59 -1.78
CA GLY A 59 7.78 3.47 -2.81
C GLY A 59 8.65 4.57 -2.20
N VAL A 60 8.11 5.27 -1.20
CA VAL A 60 8.80 6.40 -0.55
C VAL A 60 9.76 5.91 0.52
N GLU A 61 9.27 5.15 1.51
CA GLU A 61 10.02 4.87 2.75
C GLU A 61 10.89 3.60 2.70
N ALA A 62 10.77 2.79 1.64
CA ALA A 62 11.48 1.52 1.48
C ALA A 62 11.26 0.49 2.62
N GLN A 63 10.13 0.59 3.33
CA GLN A 63 9.73 -0.30 4.43
C GLN A 63 9.08 -1.59 3.89
N TYR A 64 9.88 -2.43 3.23
CA TYR A 64 9.38 -3.65 2.57
C TYR A 64 8.73 -4.67 3.52
N GLU A 65 9.28 -4.84 4.73
CA GLU A 65 8.72 -5.77 5.71
C GLU A 65 7.34 -5.31 6.21
N GLU A 66 7.14 -3.99 6.34
CA GLU A 66 5.82 -3.42 6.62
C GLU A 66 4.89 -3.62 5.44
N GLY A 67 5.39 -3.45 4.20
CA GLY A 67 4.64 -3.76 2.98
C GLY A 67 4.11 -5.20 2.95
N TYR A 68 4.93 -6.18 3.33
CA TYR A 68 4.50 -7.57 3.44
C TYR A 68 3.42 -7.77 4.51
N ARG A 69 3.61 -7.21 5.71
CA ARG A 69 2.63 -7.29 6.80
C ARG A 69 1.29 -6.69 6.41
N MET A 70 1.29 -5.56 5.70
CA MET A 70 0.06 -4.91 5.26
C MET A 70 -0.68 -5.71 4.18
N LEU A 71 0.05 -6.39 3.29
CA LEU A 71 -0.58 -7.29 2.32
C LEU A 71 -1.27 -8.47 3.01
N ASP A 72 -0.63 -9.07 4.02
CA ASP A 72 -1.24 -10.13 4.83
C ASP A 72 -2.49 -9.63 5.57
N LEU A 73 -2.41 -8.45 6.18
CA LEU A 73 -3.57 -7.82 6.83
C LEU A 73 -4.73 -7.60 5.85
N TYR A 74 -4.46 -7.10 4.65
CA TYR A 74 -5.51 -6.90 3.64
C TYR A 74 -6.14 -8.21 3.19
N HIS A 75 -5.37 -9.29 3.13
CA HIS A 75 -5.88 -10.62 2.81
C HIS A 75 -6.75 -11.17 3.94
N ASP A 76 -6.30 -11.08 5.19
CA ASP A 76 -7.05 -11.50 6.38
C ASP A 76 -8.39 -10.73 6.52
N MET A 77 -8.42 -9.48 6.05
CA MET A 77 -9.62 -8.65 6.00
C MET A 77 -10.55 -8.96 4.82
N GLY A 78 -10.15 -9.84 3.89
CA GLY A 78 -10.90 -10.16 2.68
C GLY A 78 -10.85 -9.06 1.61
N LEU A 79 -9.91 -8.12 1.70
CA LEU A 79 -9.76 -7.01 0.75
C LEU A 79 -9.01 -7.39 -0.53
N ILE A 80 -8.27 -8.51 -0.51
CA ILE A 80 -7.56 -9.09 -1.64
C ILE A 80 -7.68 -10.62 -1.58
N SER A 81 -7.67 -11.29 -2.74
CA SER A 81 -7.71 -12.75 -2.83
C SER A 81 -6.33 -13.39 -2.54
N ASP A 82 -6.29 -14.72 -2.39
CA ASP A 82 -5.04 -15.49 -2.30
C ASP A 82 -4.12 -15.25 -3.52
N GLU A 83 -4.73 -15.21 -4.71
CA GLU A 83 -4.01 -14.99 -5.96
C GLU A 83 -3.41 -13.57 -6.00
N ASP A 84 -4.20 -12.57 -5.60
CA ASP A 84 -3.73 -11.17 -5.50
C ASP A 84 -2.63 -11.02 -4.45
N LEU A 85 -2.74 -11.69 -3.30
CA LEU A 85 -1.72 -11.68 -2.26
C LEU A 85 -0.40 -12.23 -2.80
N ALA A 86 -0.42 -13.41 -3.43
CA ALA A 86 0.76 -14.05 -3.99
C ALA A 86 1.41 -13.17 -5.08
N TYR A 87 0.59 -12.63 -5.99
CA TYR A 87 1.04 -11.72 -7.04
C TYR A 87 1.71 -10.46 -6.46
N ARG A 88 1.04 -9.79 -5.51
CA ARG A 88 1.54 -8.53 -4.91
C ARG A 88 2.80 -8.75 -4.09
N LYS A 89 2.90 -9.86 -3.33
CA LYS A 89 4.13 -10.22 -2.60
C LYS A 89 5.31 -10.46 -3.55
N ASN A 90 5.08 -11.13 -4.68
CA ASN A 90 6.12 -11.33 -5.68
C ASN A 90 6.52 -10.00 -6.35
N SER A 91 5.55 -9.15 -6.67
CA SER A 91 5.82 -7.80 -7.20
C SER A 91 6.68 -6.97 -6.22
N LEU A 92 6.36 -7.01 -4.92
CA LEU A 92 7.14 -6.33 -3.89
C LEU A 92 8.59 -6.82 -3.82
N LYS A 93 8.78 -8.15 -3.94
CA LYS A 93 10.10 -8.78 -3.96
C LYS A 93 10.92 -8.31 -5.16
N ILE A 94 10.32 -8.31 -6.35
CA ILE A 94 10.96 -7.84 -7.58
C ILE A 94 11.34 -6.37 -7.45
N HIS A 95 10.42 -5.53 -6.98
CA HIS A 95 10.67 -4.10 -6.75
C HIS A 95 11.83 -3.86 -5.77
N ARG A 96 11.92 -4.63 -4.67
CA ARG A 96 13.05 -4.56 -3.72
C ARG A 96 14.38 -4.89 -4.38
N LEU A 97 14.41 -5.93 -5.21
CA LEU A 97 15.62 -6.34 -5.94
C LEU A 97 16.05 -5.27 -6.93
N GLN A 98 15.11 -4.72 -7.72
CA GLN A 98 15.37 -3.64 -8.67
C GLN A 98 15.96 -2.41 -7.98
N ARG A 99 15.33 -1.92 -6.91
CA ARG A 99 15.84 -0.77 -6.14
C ARG A 99 17.24 -1.02 -5.55
N SER A 100 17.50 -2.25 -5.13
CA SER A 100 18.83 -2.65 -4.62
C SER A 100 19.87 -2.64 -5.73
N PHE A 101 19.55 -3.17 -6.91
CA PHE A 101 20.42 -3.12 -8.08
C PHE A 101 20.68 -1.68 -8.53
N ASP A 102 19.66 -0.85 -8.65
CA ASP A 102 19.80 0.55 -9.04
C ASP A 102 20.71 1.32 -8.08
N GLY A 103 20.60 1.06 -6.77
CA GLY A 103 21.48 1.61 -5.74
C GLY A 103 22.94 1.15 -5.85
N VAL A 104 23.19 -0.09 -6.28
CA VAL A 104 24.55 -0.63 -6.51
C VAL A 104 25.16 -0.04 -7.78
N TYR A 105 24.39 0.11 -8.86
CA TYR A 105 24.88 0.61 -10.15
C TYR A 105 24.92 2.15 -10.25
N THR A 106 24.36 2.89 -9.28
CA THR A 106 24.59 4.34 -9.16
C THR A 106 25.95 4.69 -8.55
N TYR A 107 26.78 3.70 -8.19
CA TYR A 107 28.18 3.93 -7.84
C TYR A 107 28.96 4.45 -9.06
N ARG A 108 29.09 5.78 -9.17
CA ARG A 108 30.07 6.42 -10.04
C ARG A 108 31.40 6.51 -9.27
N PRO A 109 32.49 5.88 -9.74
CA PRO A 109 33.80 6.16 -9.16
C PRO A 109 34.06 7.66 -9.26
N LYS A 110 34.48 8.28 -8.15
CA LYS A 110 34.94 9.67 -8.15
C LYS A 110 36.27 9.71 -8.91
N GLY A 111 36.24 10.32 -10.10
CA GLY A 111 37.43 10.82 -10.79
C GLY A 111 37.95 9.90 -11.88
N GLU A 112 37.77 10.33 -13.12
CA GLU A 112 38.89 10.52 -14.06
C GLU A 112 38.87 11.99 -14.50
#